data_AF-A0A6N9SXX0-F1
#
_entry.id   AF-A0A6N9SXX0-F1
#
_cell.length_a   1.000
_cell.length_b   1.000
_cell.length_c   1.000
_cell.angle_alpha   90.00
_cell.angle_beta   90.00
_cell.angle_gamma   90.00
#
_symmetry.space_group_name_H-M   'P 1'
#
loop_
_entity.id
_entity.type
_entity.pdbx_description
1 polymer ?
#
loop_
_entity_poly.entity_id
_entity_poly.type
_entity_poly.pdbx_seq_one_letter_code
_entity_poly.pdbx_strand_id
1 'polypeptide(L)'
;MNAQTRTIRALTARDALRQVRVEMGEDAVILSNRRVGDHVEIVAAAPAALAQLEQGGKNDEKENVSQLVKEIRRLQSDLQGKLVSMATPTVHATKKGKIQRSMVRMGFSSALTEQILDQMPEQAGLSWVTQVLERNLRSLRGDEVIVGGGGVFALVGPT
;
A
#
# COMPACT_ATOMS: atom_id res chain seq x y z
N MET A 1 22.23 -1.63 43.14
CA MET A 1 20.88 -1.67 43.75
C MET A 1 19.89 -1.99 42.63
N ASN A 2 19.12 -3.06 42.79
CA ASN A 2 18.52 -3.81 41.69
C ASN A 2 17.24 -3.16 41.14
N ALA A 3 17.14 -3.06 39.82
CA ALA A 3 15.90 -2.83 39.08
C ALA A 3 14.87 -3.90 39.45
N GLN A 4 13.86 -3.57 40.25
CA GLN A 4 12.88 -4.56 40.71
C GLN A 4 11.83 -4.82 39.63
N THR A 5 12.06 -5.85 38.82
CA THR A 5 11.06 -6.43 37.92
C THR A 5 10.20 -7.43 38.71
N ARG A 6 8.87 -7.40 38.53
CA ARG A 6 7.95 -8.38 39.13
C ARG A 6 7.09 -9.04 38.09
N THR A 7 6.77 -10.33 38.33
CA THR A 7 5.84 -11.10 37.52
C THR A 7 4.56 -11.32 38.30
N ILE A 8 3.44 -10.85 37.76
CA ILE A 8 2.10 -10.97 38.34
C ILE A 8 1.31 -11.99 37.52
N ARG A 9 0.61 -12.88 38.23
CA ARG A 9 -0.20 -13.95 37.63
C ARG A 9 -1.65 -13.79 38.04
N ALA A 10 -2.56 -13.73 37.07
CA ALA A 10 -4.00 -13.66 37.33
C ALA A 10 -4.82 -14.41 36.29
N LEU A 11 -6.08 -14.72 36.61
CA LEU A 11 -7.03 -15.38 35.72
C LEU A 11 -7.32 -14.54 34.46
N THR A 12 -7.34 -13.22 34.59
CA THR A 12 -7.58 -12.30 33.47
C THR A 12 -6.51 -11.22 33.41
N ALA A 13 -6.25 -10.71 32.20
CA ALA A 13 -5.33 -9.59 32.00
C ALA A 13 -5.76 -8.34 32.78
N ARG A 14 -7.06 -8.12 32.94
CA ARG A 14 -7.61 -6.98 33.67
C ARG A 14 -7.32 -7.06 35.16
N ASP A 15 -7.39 -8.27 35.73
CA ASP A 15 -7.02 -8.51 37.14
C ASP A 15 -5.51 -8.41 37.35
N ALA A 16 -4.70 -8.94 36.41
CA ALA A 16 -3.25 -8.80 36.46
C ALA A 16 -2.82 -7.33 36.41
N LEU A 17 -3.41 -6.51 35.52
CA LEU A 17 -3.13 -5.07 35.45
C LEU A 17 -3.59 -4.31 36.70
N ARG A 18 -4.73 -4.70 37.30
CA ARG A 18 -5.18 -4.11 38.57
C ARG A 18 -4.18 -4.41 39.69
N GLN A 19 -3.66 -5.64 39.75
CA GLN A 19 -2.64 -6.03 40.73
C GLN A 19 -1.31 -5.30 40.48
N VAL A 20 -0.88 -5.16 39.22
CA VAL A 20 0.31 -4.35 38.87
C VAL A 20 0.14 -2.93 39.39
N ARG A 21 -1.04 -2.34 39.19
CA ARG A 21 -1.36 -0.98 39.64
C ARG A 21 -1.31 -0.84 41.16
N VAL A 22 -1.87 -1.80 41.89
CA VAL A 22 -1.91 -1.79 43.36
C VAL A 22 -0.52 -2.02 43.96
N GLU A 23 0.28 -2.90 43.37
CA GLU A 23 1.60 -3.26 43.91
C GLU A 23 2.73 -2.33 43.48
N MET A 24 2.68 -1.81 42.25
CA MET A 24 3.80 -1.07 41.64
C MET A 24 3.48 0.39 41.32
N GLY A 25 2.24 0.83 41.53
CA GLY A 25 1.80 2.20 41.30
C GLY A 25 1.24 2.45 39.90
N GLU A 26 0.74 3.67 39.68
CA GLU A 26 0.11 4.10 38.43
C GLU A 26 1.05 4.11 37.24
N ASP A 27 2.32 4.39 37.50
CA ASP A 27 3.34 4.58 36.49
C ASP A 27 4.10 3.29 36.14
N ALA A 28 3.65 2.12 36.61
CA ALA A 28 4.30 0.86 36.33
C ALA A 28 4.29 0.56 34.82
N VAL A 29 5.46 0.21 34.27
CA VAL A 29 5.59 -0.11 32.84
C VAL A 29 5.55 -1.62 32.64
N ILE A 30 4.66 -2.05 31.74
CA ILE A 30 4.54 -3.45 31.36
C ILE A 30 5.63 -3.80 30.36
N LEU A 31 6.50 -4.74 30.72
CA LEU A 31 7.57 -5.25 29.86
C LEU A 31 7.10 -6.41 28.99
N SER A 32 6.24 -7.27 29.54
CA SER A 32 5.73 -8.45 28.85
C SER A 32 4.34 -8.81 29.34
N ASN A 33 3.50 -9.26 28.41
CA ASN A 33 2.17 -9.77 28.69
C ASN A 33 2.00 -11.08 27.90
N ARG A 34 1.91 -12.21 28.62
CA ARG A 34 1.75 -13.53 27.99
C ARG A 34 0.64 -14.31 28.64
N ARG A 35 -0.11 -15.05 27.82
CA ARG A 35 -1.13 -15.99 28.28
C ARG A 35 -0.50 -17.38 28.42
N VAL A 36 -0.69 -18.01 29.57
CA VAL A 36 -0.14 -19.34 29.89
C VAL A 36 -1.28 -20.22 30.38
N GLY A 37 -1.77 -21.11 29.51
CA GLY A 37 -2.97 -21.90 29.79
C GLY A 37 -4.15 -21.01 30.17
N ASP A 38 -4.69 -21.23 31.36
CA ASP A 38 -5.88 -20.53 31.88
C ASP A 38 -5.58 -19.22 32.63
N HIS A 39 -4.33 -18.77 32.68
CA HIS A 39 -3.95 -17.53 33.35
C HIS A 39 -3.10 -16.61 32.47
N VAL A 40 -2.98 -15.37 32.90
CA VAL A 40 -2.16 -14.33 32.28
C VAL A 40 -1.01 -13.98 33.20
N GLU A 41 0.20 -13.97 32.65
CA GLU A 41 1.40 -13.49 33.31
C GLU A 41 1.76 -12.11 32.75
N ILE A 42 1.85 -11.12 33.64
CA ILE A 42 2.30 -9.76 33.31
C ILE A 42 3.60 -9.48 34.05
N VAL A 43 4.65 -9.13 33.31
CA VAL A 43 5.92 -8.69 33.87
C VAL A 43 5.96 -7.17 33.82
N ALA A 44 6.11 -6.54 34.98
CA ALA A 44 6.14 -5.09 35.13
C ALA A 44 7.40 -4.61 35.83
N ALA A 45 7.81 -3.38 35.52
CA ALA A 45 8.94 -2.69 36.14
C ALA A 45 8.53 -1.29 36.60
N ALA A 46 9.10 -0.86 37.73
CA ALA A 46 8.91 0.50 38.22
C ALA A 46 9.68 1.52 37.35
N PRO A 47 9.20 2.76 37.17
CA PRO A 47 9.86 3.80 36.36
C PRO A 47 11.34 4.02 36.69
N ALA A 48 11.69 3.96 37.98
CA ALA A 48 13.08 4.11 38.45
C ALA A 48 14.03 3.03 37.89
N ALA A 49 13.52 1.84 37.59
CA ALA A 49 14.28 0.75 36.98
C ALA A 49 14.55 0.98 35.48
N LEU A 50 13.64 1.66 34.78
CA LEU A 50 13.80 1.97 33.35
C LEU A 50 14.86 3.03 33.10
N ALA A 51 14.95 4.05 33.96
CA ALA A 51 15.99 5.08 33.88
C ALA A 51 17.41 4.51 34.00
N GLN A 52 17.56 3.38 34.71
CA GLN A 52 18.85 2.69 34.90
C GLN A 52 19.14 1.70 33.76
N LEU A 53 18.11 1.11 33.13
CA LEU A 53 18.24 0.27 31.91
C LEU A 53 18.57 1.09 30.66
N GLU A 54 18.19 2.38 30.64
CA GLU A 54 18.56 3.33 29.59
C GLU A 54 20.05 3.68 29.67
N GLN A 55 20.60 3.84 30.88
CA GLN A 55 21.99 4.31 31.11
C GLN A 55 23.05 3.19 31.18
N GLY A 56 22.65 1.91 31.25
CA GLY A 56 23.58 0.77 31.42
C GLY A 56 23.90 -0.05 30.17
N GLY A 57 23.30 0.24 29.01
CA GLY A 57 23.49 -0.55 27.79
C GLY A 57 24.24 0.25 26.73
N LYS A 58 25.52 -0.09 26.52
CA LYS A 58 26.43 0.40 25.48
C LYS A 58 25.70 0.91 24.23
N ASN A 59 25.83 2.20 23.94
CA ASN A 59 25.21 2.87 22.80
C ASN A 59 25.53 2.16 21.47
N ASP A 60 26.72 1.58 21.33
CA ASP A 60 27.15 0.87 20.12
C ASP A 60 26.29 -0.38 19.82
N GLU A 61 25.80 -1.09 20.85
CA GLU A 61 25.07 -2.35 20.68
C GLU A 61 23.59 -2.10 20.41
N LYS A 62 22.99 -1.09 21.05
CA LYS A 62 21.62 -0.63 20.74
C LYS A 62 21.55 0.00 19.35
N GLU A 63 22.59 0.71 18.92
CA GLU A 63 22.67 1.30 17.58
C GLU A 63 22.85 0.23 16.50
N ASN A 64 23.75 -0.74 16.72
CA ASN A 64 23.94 -1.89 15.81
C ASN A 64 22.68 -2.76 15.69
N VAL A 65 21.99 -3.05 16.80
CA VAL A 65 20.72 -3.80 16.78
C VAL A 65 19.63 -3.00 16.08
N SER A 66 19.56 -1.68 16.29
CA SER A 66 18.62 -0.81 15.58
C SER A 66 18.89 -0.77 14.08
N GLN A 67 20.16 -0.75 13.66
CA GLN A 67 20.56 -0.84 12.25
C GLN A 67 20.23 -2.20 11.65
N LEU A 68 20.52 -3.31 12.34
CA LEU A 68 20.14 -4.66 11.91
C LEU A 68 18.62 -4.82 11.76
N VAL A 69 17.83 -4.26 12.68
CA VAL A 69 16.36 -4.28 12.61
C VAL A 69 15.84 -3.45 11.43
N LYS A 70 16.49 -2.32 11.11
CA LYS A 70 16.17 -1.53 9.90
C LYS A 70 16.50 -2.30 8.62
N GLU A 71 17.63 -3.01 8.59
CA GLU A 71 18.04 -3.84 7.46
C GLU A 71 17.05 -5.00 7.22
N ILE A 72 16.64 -5.69 8.28
CA ILE A 72 15.64 -6.78 8.20
C ILE A 72 14.29 -6.25 7.71
N ARG A 73 13.84 -5.09 8.19
CA ARG A 73 12.59 -4.48 7.70
C ARG A 73 12.69 -4.09 6.22
N ARG A 74 13.85 -3.64 5.76
CA ARG A 74 14.11 -3.34 4.35
C ARG A 74 14.04 -4.59 3.49
N LEU A 75 14.71 -5.67 3.90
CA LEU A 75 14.66 -6.97 3.21
C LEU A 75 13.25 -7.57 3.23
N GLN A 76 12.51 -7.41 4.33
CA GLN A 76 11.12 -7.84 4.44
C GLN A 76 10.22 -7.07 3.46
N SER A 77 10.37 -5.75 3.34
CA SER A 77 9.62 -4.94 2.38
C SER A 77 9.89 -5.37 0.93
N ASP A 78 11.15 -5.65 0.60
CA ASP A 78 11.54 -6.10 -0.74
C ASP A 78 11.01 -7.51 -1.05
N LEU A 79 11.08 -8.44 -0.09
CA LEU A 79 10.55 -9.79 -0.24
C LEU A 79 9.02 -9.80 -0.30
N GLN A 80 8.35 -8.99 0.52
CA GLN A 80 6.90 -8.81 0.44
C GLN A 80 6.50 -8.21 -0.91
N GLY A 81 7.24 -7.22 -1.41
CA GLY A 81 7.01 -6.65 -2.75
C GLY A 81 7.11 -7.71 -3.86
N LYS A 82 8.13 -8.57 -3.80
CA LYS A 82 8.31 -9.68 -4.76
C LYS A 82 7.28 -10.80 -4.61
N LEU A 83 6.88 -11.15 -3.39
CA LEU A 83 5.83 -12.15 -3.14
C LEU A 83 4.46 -11.64 -3.56
N VAL A 84 4.15 -10.37 -3.34
CA VAL A 84 2.90 -9.75 -3.81
C VAL A 84 2.86 -9.71 -5.34
N SER A 85 3.99 -9.40 -6.00
CA SER A 85 4.07 -9.43 -7.47
C SER A 85 3.99 -10.84 -8.06
N MET A 86 4.28 -11.89 -7.28
CA MET A 86 4.13 -13.29 -7.69
C MET A 86 2.74 -13.86 -7.36
N ALA A 87 2.16 -13.48 -6.22
CA ALA A 87 0.85 -13.94 -5.76
C ALA A 87 -0.32 -13.30 -6.52
N THR A 88 -0.07 -12.20 -7.23
CA THR A 88 -1.05 -11.56 -8.10
C THR A 88 -0.39 -11.22 -9.43
N PRO A 89 -0.78 -11.85 -10.57
CA PRO A 89 -0.26 -11.46 -11.88
C PRO A 89 -0.74 -10.06 -12.34
N THR A 90 -1.16 -9.18 -11.43
CA THR A 90 -1.65 -7.84 -11.77
C THR A 90 -1.49 -6.84 -10.61
N VAL A 91 -0.26 -6.63 -10.11
CA VAL A 91 0.02 -5.47 -9.23
C VAL A 91 1.10 -4.60 -9.87
N HIS A 92 0.65 -3.74 -10.77
CA HIS A 92 0.95 -2.31 -10.87
C HIS A 92 -0.08 -1.76 -11.86
N ALA A 93 -0.71 -0.61 -11.57
CA ALA A 93 -1.51 0.08 -12.56
C ALA A 93 -0.57 0.57 -13.68
N THR A 94 -0.29 -0.30 -14.65
CA THR A 94 0.60 -0.01 -15.78
C THR A 94 0.10 1.24 -16.47
N LYS A 95 1.02 2.02 -17.05
CA LYS A 95 0.67 3.21 -17.83
C LYS A 95 -0.38 2.86 -18.91
N LYS A 96 -0.20 1.70 -19.56
CA LYS A 96 -1.18 1.07 -20.46
C LYS A 96 -2.53 0.84 -19.79
N GLY A 97 -2.59 0.22 -18.61
CA GLY A 97 -3.84 -0.04 -17.89
C GLY A 97 -4.57 1.23 -17.42
N LYS A 98 -3.86 2.32 -17.10
CA LYS A 98 -4.49 3.62 -16.83
C LYS A 98 -5.12 4.22 -18.09
N ILE A 99 -4.42 4.17 -19.22
CA ILE A 99 -4.93 4.65 -20.51
C ILE A 99 -6.10 3.79 -20.99
N GLN A 100 -6.02 2.47 -20.85
CA GLN A 100 -7.09 1.52 -21.19
C GLN A 100 -8.40 1.86 -20.47
N ARG A 101 -8.36 2.07 -19.15
CA ARG A 101 -9.55 2.50 -18.38
C ARG A 101 -10.09 3.85 -18.83
N SER A 102 -9.21 4.78 -19.21
CA SER A 102 -9.61 6.08 -19.72
C SER A 102 -10.35 5.98 -21.06
N MET A 103 -9.82 5.18 -22.00
CA MET A 103 -10.44 4.98 -23.31
C MET A 103 -11.81 4.31 -23.20
N VAL A 104 -11.93 3.27 -22.39
CA VAL A 104 -13.22 2.60 -22.16
C VAL A 104 -14.23 3.55 -21.51
N ARG A 105 -13.81 4.41 -20.56
CA ARG A 105 -14.68 5.44 -19.97
C ARG A 105 -15.14 6.51 -20.96
N MET A 106 -14.37 6.76 -22.02
CA MET A 106 -14.75 7.67 -23.11
C MET A 106 -15.68 7.00 -24.15
N GLY A 107 -16.03 5.73 -23.95
CA GLY A 107 -16.93 4.99 -24.85
C GLY A 107 -16.23 4.27 -26.00
N PHE A 108 -14.89 4.25 -26.04
CA PHE A 108 -14.17 3.41 -27.00
C PHE A 108 -14.36 1.93 -26.65
N SER A 109 -14.44 1.07 -27.66
CA SER A 109 -14.56 -0.37 -27.45
C SER A 109 -13.27 -0.96 -26.85
N SER A 110 -13.40 -2.05 -26.10
CA SER A 110 -12.25 -2.78 -25.56
C SER A 110 -11.33 -3.29 -26.67
N ALA A 111 -11.90 -3.82 -27.76
CA ALA A 111 -11.14 -4.30 -28.90
C ALA A 111 -10.30 -3.20 -29.57
N LEU A 112 -10.87 -2.01 -29.79
CA LEU A 112 -10.11 -0.88 -30.35
C LEU A 112 -9.02 -0.39 -29.38
N THR A 113 -9.36 -0.35 -28.09
CA THR A 113 -8.43 0.07 -27.05
C THR A 113 -7.21 -0.86 -26.98
N GLU A 114 -7.42 -2.18 -26.99
CA GLU A 114 -6.35 -3.17 -27.02
C GLU A 114 -5.51 -3.05 -28.30
N GLN A 115 -6.17 -2.97 -29.47
CA GLN A 115 -5.48 -2.80 -30.75
C GLN A 115 -4.55 -1.57 -30.77
N ILE A 116 -4.99 -0.44 -30.20
CA ILE A 116 -4.17 0.76 -30.12
C ILE A 116 -3.04 0.60 -29.09
N LEU A 117 -3.32 0.03 -27.92
CA LEU A 117 -2.34 -0.10 -26.83
C LEU A 117 -1.26 -1.16 -27.08
N ASP A 118 -1.54 -2.17 -27.91
CA ASP A 118 -0.56 -3.16 -28.36
C ASP A 118 0.55 -2.52 -29.19
N GLN A 119 0.20 -1.52 -29.99
CA GLN A 119 1.15 -0.77 -30.82
C GLN A 119 1.82 0.40 -30.07
N MET A 120 1.44 0.64 -28.81
CA MET A 120 1.92 1.79 -28.04
C MET A 120 3.35 1.56 -27.50
N PRO A 121 4.31 2.45 -27.81
CA PRO A 121 5.66 2.44 -27.23
C PRO A 121 5.63 2.61 -25.69
N GLU A 122 6.62 2.08 -24.98
CA GLU A 122 6.63 2.09 -23.51
C GLU A 122 6.64 3.50 -22.89
N GLN A 123 7.38 4.42 -23.51
CA GLN A 123 7.49 5.82 -23.09
C GLN A 123 6.28 6.66 -23.52
N ALA A 124 5.49 6.20 -24.49
CA ALA A 124 4.34 6.94 -25.02
C ALA A 124 3.21 7.06 -23.99
N GLY A 125 2.31 8.02 -24.20
CA GLY A 125 1.20 8.31 -23.30
C GLY A 125 -0.08 8.61 -24.08
N LEU A 126 -1.04 9.25 -23.42
CA LEU A 126 -2.35 9.55 -24.01
C LEU A 126 -2.24 10.41 -25.29
N SER A 127 -1.25 11.30 -25.37
CA SER A 127 -0.99 12.12 -26.57
C SER A 127 -0.72 11.29 -27.83
N TRP A 128 -0.02 10.15 -27.69
CA TRP A 128 0.22 9.25 -28.80
C TRP A 128 -1.07 8.56 -29.25
N VAL A 129 -1.92 8.16 -28.30
CA VAL A 129 -3.24 7.59 -28.61
C VAL A 129 -4.10 8.60 -29.39
N THR A 130 -4.14 9.86 -28.95
CA THR A 130 -4.86 10.92 -29.66
C THR A 130 -4.32 11.10 -31.08
N GLN A 131 -2.99 11.12 -31.26
CA GLN A 131 -2.38 11.24 -32.59
C GLN A 131 -2.71 10.06 -33.51
N VAL A 132 -2.74 8.83 -32.98
CA VAL A 132 -3.14 7.64 -33.74
C VAL A 132 -4.60 7.74 -34.15
N LEU A 133 -5.49 8.19 -33.27
CA LEU A 133 -6.91 8.38 -33.59
C LEU A 133 -7.10 9.48 -34.64
N GLU A 134 -6.46 10.62 -34.49
CA GLU A 134 -6.50 11.74 -35.46
C GLU A 134 -6.02 11.31 -36.84
N ARG A 135 -4.95 10.51 -36.92
CA ARG A 135 -4.45 10.00 -38.20
C ARG A 135 -5.41 9.02 -38.89
N ASN A 136 -6.20 8.26 -38.11
CA ASN A 136 -7.13 7.26 -38.64
C ASN A 136 -8.53 7.83 -38.91
N LEU A 137 -8.91 8.94 -38.24
CA LEU A 137 -10.16 9.63 -38.49
C LEU A 137 -10.03 10.47 -39.76
N ARG A 138 -10.76 10.09 -40.80
CA ARG A 138 -10.94 10.93 -41.98
C ARG A 138 -11.92 12.04 -41.62
N SER A 139 -11.41 13.19 -41.20
CA SER A 139 -12.22 14.39 -41.09
C SER A 139 -12.42 15.00 -42.47
N LEU A 140 -13.68 15.19 -42.86
CA LEU A 140 -14.00 16.07 -43.97
C LEU A 140 -13.60 17.49 -43.55
N ARG A 141 -12.85 18.18 -44.40
CA ARG A 141 -12.52 19.59 -44.15
C ARG A 141 -13.78 20.44 -44.38
N GLY A 142 -13.89 21.57 -43.69
CA GLY A 142 -15.13 22.38 -43.64
C GLY A 142 -15.63 22.90 -44.99
N ASP A 143 -14.82 22.81 -46.03
CA ASP A 143 -15.09 23.12 -47.42
C ASP A 143 -15.62 21.92 -48.24
N GLU A 144 -15.39 20.69 -47.80
CA GLU A 144 -15.97 19.45 -48.35
C GLU A 144 -17.33 19.11 -47.72
N VAL A 145 -18.07 20.12 -47.27
CA VAL A 145 -19.45 19.93 -46.83
C VAL A 145 -20.25 19.52 -48.06
N ILE A 146 -20.59 18.23 -48.09
CA ILE A 146 -21.34 17.52 -49.15
C ILE A 146 -22.60 18.30 -49.61
N VAL A 147 -23.09 19.23 -48.80
CA VAL A 147 -24.27 20.06 -49.03
C VAL A 147 -24.03 21.20 -50.06
N GLY A 148 -22.79 21.63 -50.28
CA GLY A 148 -22.49 22.80 -51.13
C GLY A 148 -22.73 22.58 -52.64
N GLY A 149 -22.68 21.34 -53.11
CA GLY A 149 -22.81 20.99 -54.54
C GLY A 149 -24.24 20.82 -55.06
N GLY A 150 -25.26 20.94 -54.19
CA GLY A 150 -26.63 20.55 -54.51
C GLY A 150 -26.82 19.03 -54.60
N GLY A 151 -28.00 18.53 -54.20
CA GLY A 151 -28.31 17.09 -54.20
C GLY A 151 -29.42 16.73 -53.20
N VAL A 152 -29.95 15.50 -53.31
CA VAL A 152 -30.90 14.94 -52.34
C VAL A 152 -30.16 13.95 -51.45
N PHE A 153 -30.27 14.13 -50.13
CA PHE A 153 -29.60 13.30 -49.14
C PHE A 153 -30.63 12.62 -48.23
N ALA A 154 -30.42 11.34 -47.94
CA ALA A 154 -31.17 10.61 -46.93
C ALA A 154 -30.26 10.35 -45.72
N LEU A 155 -30.73 10.68 -44.53
CA LEU A 155 -30.10 10.26 -43.28
C LEU A 155 -30.54 8.84 -42.99
N VAL A 156 -29.59 7.91 -42.99
CA VAL A 156 -29.84 6.50 -42.67
C VAL A 156 -29.12 6.17 -41.37
N GLY A 157 -29.86 5.64 -40.40
CA GLY A 157 -29.35 5.17 -39.13
C GLY A 157 -30.28 4.10 -38.54
N PRO A 158 -29.82 3.35 -37.53
CA PRO A 158 -30.71 2.47 -36.78
C PRO A 158 -31.86 3.28 -36.17
N THR A 159 -33.09 2.76 -36.28
CA THR A 159 -34.31 3.35 -35.71
C THR A 159 -34.36 3.22 -34.20
#